data_AF-A0A644YMS9-F1
#
_entry.id   AF-A0A644YMS9-F1
#
_cell.length_a   1.000
_cell.length_b   1.000
_cell.length_c   1.000
_cell.angle_alpha   90.00
_cell.angle_beta   90.00
_cell.angle_gamma   90.00
#
_symmetry.space_group_name_H-M   'P 1'
#
loop_
_entity.id
_entity.type
_entity.pdbx_description
1 polymer ?
#
loop_
_entity_poly.entity_id
_entity_poly.type
_entity_poly.pdbx_seq_one_letter_code
_entity_poly.pdbx_strand_id
1 'polypeptide(L)'
;MLLGALLALLSDDLKRTLACSSLSQIGFISVATALLAANHDTTLAAGGALLHVINHALTKLVLFVSAGVFYKTYHTNDLNQLRGAGRGSWYLMLCFFIGGISLAGVPGLAGYISKTLIHEAIVENMHVWQHSLLSLVEKLFLLSGGLTLAYMSKLFVTLFVQKPVVSEHHHHSGSVKPDWLTGLSIGVAALGLVLFGALPNLFYNEILHYTADFFHIHPHEIHWFSTVNLLGSMTSLMIGLLVFIFVVRLFLTSRDGEGRVRVIQSSLDLESRLYQPVIQIVCFIGALFARILHSTSGWLLTLLEETFFHNRNPRIVEGTDDHFALYNRGYTAPSKYSQTLAFELMLFGVGLIITLLYLLIVNH
;
A
#
# COMPACT_ATOMS: atom_id res chain seq x y z
N MET A 1 7.69 4.06 2.07
CA MET A 1 8.21 2.84 1.38
C MET A 1 8.69 1.78 2.37
N LEU A 2 9.82 1.98 3.06
CA LEU A 2 10.43 0.98 3.96
C LEU A 2 9.50 0.56 5.11
N LEU A 3 8.93 1.52 5.82
CA LEU A 3 8.04 1.24 6.96
C LEU A 3 6.86 0.35 6.54
N GLY A 4 6.22 0.64 5.40
CA GLY A 4 5.14 -0.19 4.86
C GLY A 4 5.59 -1.63 4.55
N ALA A 5 6.82 -1.81 4.06
CA ALA A 5 7.37 -3.14 3.79
C ALA A 5 7.66 -3.92 5.09
N LEU A 6 8.21 -3.25 6.12
CA LEU A 6 8.44 -3.84 7.43
C LEU A 6 7.12 -4.22 8.12
N LEU A 7 6.12 -3.34 8.08
CA LEU A 7 4.78 -3.62 8.61
C LEU A 7 4.13 -4.81 7.90
N ALA A 8 4.24 -4.89 6.57
CA ALA A 8 3.75 -6.03 5.80
C ALA A 8 4.48 -7.33 6.17
N LEU A 9 5.80 -7.29 6.37
CA LEU A 9 6.59 -8.46 6.77
C LEU A 9 6.16 -8.99 8.14
N LEU A 10 5.90 -8.10 9.10
CA LEU A 10 5.60 -8.46 10.48
C LEU A 10 4.11 -8.69 10.76
N SER A 11 3.22 -8.33 9.83
CA SER A 11 1.78 -8.55 9.98
C SER A 11 1.38 -10.03 9.84
N ASP A 12 0.53 -10.50 10.75
CA ASP A 12 -0.05 -11.85 10.78
C ASP A 12 -1.45 -11.95 10.13
N ASP A 13 -1.96 -10.85 9.59
CA ASP A 13 -3.23 -10.78 8.87
C ASP A 13 -2.99 -10.63 7.36
N LEU A 14 -3.71 -11.43 6.56
CA LEU A 14 -3.59 -11.46 5.10
C LEU A 14 -3.93 -10.12 4.46
N LYS A 15 -5.10 -9.53 4.78
CA LYS A 15 -5.54 -8.27 4.18
C LYS A 15 -4.67 -7.11 4.65
N ARG A 16 -4.28 -7.12 5.92
CA ARG A 16 -3.40 -6.08 6.49
C ARG A 16 -2.00 -6.14 5.88
N THR A 17 -1.42 -7.33 5.71
CA THR A 17 -0.17 -7.49 4.95
C THR A 17 -0.28 -6.90 3.55
N LEU A 18 -1.41 -7.16 2.85
CA LEU A 18 -1.67 -6.57 1.54
C LEU A 18 -1.87 -5.05 1.59
N ALA A 19 -2.43 -4.50 2.65
CA ALA A 19 -2.61 -3.05 2.77
C ALA A 19 -1.29 -2.33 3.13
N CYS A 20 -0.50 -2.86 4.07
CA CYS A 20 0.82 -2.33 4.39
C CYS A 20 1.79 -2.41 3.19
N SER A 21 1.67 -3.46 2.36
CA SER A 21 2.43 -3.51 1.11
C SER A 21 1.97 -2.48 0.08
N SER A 22 0.69 -2.05 0.09
CA SER A 22 0.25 -0.90 -0.70
C SER A 22 0.92 0.39 -0.23
N LEU A 23 1.01 0.62 1.09
CA LEU A 23 1.77 1.75 1.65
C LEU A 23 3.24 1.72 1.21
N SER A 24 3.82 0.54 1.08
CA SER A 24 5.18 0.38 0.55
C SER A 24 5.28 0.84 -0.92
N GLN A 25 4.43 0.30 -1.80
CA GLN A 25 4.40 0.64 -3.24
C GLN A 25 4.03 2.11 -3.52
N ILE A 26 3.10 2.67 -2.75
CA ILE A 26 2.81 4.11 -2.77
C ILE A 26 4.08 4.89 -2.41
N GLY A 27 4.86 4.41 -1.45
CA GLY A 27 6.16 5.02 -1.15
C GLY A 27 7.16 4.97 -2.30
N PHE A 28 7.16 3.92 -3.14
CA PHE A 28 7.96 3.89 -4.37
C PHE A 28 7.49 4.97 -5.35
N ILE A 29 6.17 5.11 -5.53
CA ILE A 29 5.57 6.18 -6.36
C ILE A 29 5.95 7.56 -5.81
N SER A 30 5.88 7.76 -4.49
CA SER A 30 6.22 9.04 -3.86
C SER A 30 7.68 9.43 -4.10
N VAL A 31 8.60 8.46 -4.12
CA VAL A 31 10.01 8.72 -4.48
C VAL A 31 10.09 9.18 -5.93
N ALA A 32 9.44 8.47 -6.85
CA ALA A 32 9.40 8.86 -8.26
C ALA A 32 8.82 10.27 -8.46
N THR A 33 7.70 10.59 -7.82
CA THR A 33 7.09 11.92 -7.89
C THR A 33 7.96 13.00 -7.25
N ALA A 34 8.71 12.67 -6.20
CA ALA A 34 9.64 13.64 -5.58
C ALA A 34 10.81 13.95 -6.51
N LEU A 35 11.27 12.97 -7.30
CA LEU A 35 12.30 13.18 -8.32
C LEU A 35 11.81 14.05 -9.49
N LEU A 36 10.49 14.16 -9.71
CA LEU A 36 9.95 15.13 -10.69
C LEU A 36 10.21 16.58 -10.31
N ALA A 37 10.37 16.87 -9.02
CA ALA A 37 10.70 18.21 -8.54
C ALA A 37 12.20 18.50 -8.62
N ALA A 38 13.03 17.53 -9.03
CA ALA A 38 14.44 17.77 -9.28
C ALA A 38 14.61 18.46 -10.65
N ASN A 39 15.45 19.51 -10.71
CA ASN A 39 15.72 20.32 -11.91
C ASN A 39 16.53 19.60 -13.02
N HIS A 40 16.41 18.28 -13.15
CA HIS A 40 17.12 17.44 -14.13
C HIS A 40 16.14 16.56 -14.89
N ASP A 41 16.63 15.75 -15.84
CA ASP A 41 15.78 14.89 -16.66
C ASP A 41 14.81 14.05 -15.79
N THR A 42 13.52 14.33 -15.98
CA THR A 42 12.42 13.74 -15.20
C THR A 42 11.69 12.64 -15.96
N THR A 43 12.14 12.27 -17.17
CA THR A 43 11.45 11.33 -18.07
C THR A 43 11.23 9.98 -17.40
N LEU A 44 12.29 9.40 -16.83
CA LEU A 44 12.24 8.10 -16.17
C LEU A 44 11.43 8.14 -14.87
N ALA A 45 11.51 9.25 -14.13
CA ALA A 45 10.73 9.45 -12.91
C ALA A 45 9.23 9.54 -13.21
N ALA A 46 8.84 10.25 -14.26
CA ALA A 46 7.44 10.44 -14.66
C ALA A 46 6.84 9.15 -15.19
N GLY A 47 7.54 8.51 -16.14
CA GLY A 47 7.16 7.21 -16.66
C GLY A 47 7.11 6.14 -15.56
N GLY A 48 8.15 6.10 -14.71
CA GLY A 48 8.22 5.19 -13.57
C GLY A 48 7.05 5.36 -12.60
N ALA A 49 6.72 6.60 -12.22
CA ALA A 49 5.57 6.88 -11.35
C ALA A 49 4.25 6.39 -11.96
N LEU A 50 3.96 6.77 -13.21
CA LEU A 50 2.71 6.43 -13.88
C LEU A 50 2.58 4.92 -14.11
N LEU A 51 3.61 4.29 -14.67
CA LEU A 51 3.61 2.85 -14.90
C LEU A 51 3.51 2.08 -13.59
N HIS A 52 4.15 2.55 -12.51
CA HIS A 52 4.02 1.89 -11.21
C HIS A 52 2.61 1.99 -10.65
N VAL A 53 1.91 3.11 -10.81
CA VAL A 53 0.49 3.23 -10.41
C VAL A 53 -0.37 2.18 -11.13
N ILE A 54 -0.23 2.07 -12.45
CA ILE A 54 -1.00 1.11 -13.27
C ILE A 54 -0.69 -0.34 -12.85
N ASN A 55 0.60 -0.67 -12.76
CA ASN A 55 1.05 -2.02 -12.45
C ASN A 55 0.72 -2.41 -11.02
N HIS A 56 0.79 -1.46 -10.09
CA HIS A 56 0.36 -1.62 -8.72
C HIS A 56 -1.13 -1.91 -8.64
N ALA A 57 -1.97 -1.14 -9.34
CA ALA A 57 -3.41 -1.33 -9.35
C ALA A 57 -3.80 -2.74 -9.85
N LEU A 58 -3.22 -3.18 -10.98
CA LEU A 58 -3.44 -4.54 -11.51
C LEU A 58 -2.97 -5.63 -10.56
N THR A 59 -1.79 -5.45 -9.97
CA THR A 59 -1.25 -6.40 -9.00
C THR A 59 -2.13 -6.49 -7.75
N LYS A 60 -2.63 -5.36 -7.26
CA LYS A 60 -3.54 -5.31 -6.12
C LYS A 60 -4.91 -5.87 -6.43
N LEU A 61 -5.43 -5.71 -7.64
CA LEU A 61 -6.63 -6.40 -8.07
C LEU A 61 -6.46 -7.91 -7.89
N VAL A 62 -5.39 -8.50 -8.44
CA VAL A 62 -5.12 -9.94 -8.30
C VAL A 62 -5.01 -10.35 -6.83
N LEU A 63 -4.20 -9.65 -6.03
CA LEU A 63 -3.88 -10.06 -4.66
C LEU A 63 -5.04 -9.85 -3.67
N PHE A 64 -5.74 -8.70 -3.71
CA PHE A 64 -6.86 -8.44 -2.81
C PHE A 64 -8.10 -9.25 -3.16
N VAL A 65 -8.38 -9.44 -4.46
CA VAL A 65 -9.49 -10.32 -4.87
C VAL A 65 -9.20 -11.75 -4.45
N SER A 66 -7.96 -12.24 -4.62
CA SER A 66 -7.54 -13.55 -4.11
C SER A 66 -7.71 -13.66 -2.59
N ALA A 67 -7.31 -12.66 -1.81
CA ALA A 67 -7.56 -12.61 -0.37
C ALA A 67 -9.06 -12.60 -0.03
N GLY A 68 -9.89 -11.98 -0.86
CA GLY A 68 -11.35 -12.01 -0.77
C GLY A 68 -11.92 -13.43 -0.91
N VAL A 69 -11.36 -14.25 -1.81
CA VAL A 69 -11.76 -15.66 -1.97
C VAL A 69 -11.49 -16.46 -0.69
N PHE A 70 -10.34 -16.26 -0.05
CA PHE A 70 -10.03 -16.88 1.24
C PHE A 70 -11.01 -16.42 2.33
N TYR A 71 -11.23 -15.11 2.46
CA TYR A 71 -12.12 -14.56 3.47
C TYR A 71 -13.57 -15.03 3.29
N LYS A 72 -14.07 -15.13 2.06
CA LYS A 72 -15.42 -15.65 1.76
C LYS A 72 -15.58 -17.11 2.18
N THR A 73 -14.51 -17.89 2.16
CA THR A 73 -14.54 -19.34 2.46
C THR A 73 -14.31 -19.64 3.94
N TYR A 74 -13.40 -18.92 4.60
CA TYR A 74 -12.98 -19.21 5.98
C TYR A 74 -13.39 -18.16 7.00
N HIS A 75 -13.94 -17.02 6.57
CA HIS A 75 -14.36 -15.89 7.43
C HIS A 75 -13.27 -15.35 8.38
N THR A 76 -12.00 -15.60 8.04
CA THR A 76 -10.84 -15.11 8.79
C THR A 76 -9.78 -14.60 7.82
N ASN A 77 -9.00 -13.62 8.28
CA ASN A 77 -7.81 -13.14 7.58
C ASN A 77 -6.53 -13.51 8.34
N ASP A 78 -6.64 -14.19 9.49
CA ASP A 78 -5.49 -14.63 10.29
C ASP A 78 -4.67 -15.69 9.53
N LEU A 79 -3.41 -15.36 9.22
CA LEU A 79 -2.50 -16.23 8.49
C LEU A 79 -2.19 -17.53 9.23
N ASN A 80 -2.26 -17.54 10.56
CA ASN A 80 -2.07 -18.76 11.34
C ASN A 80 -3.23 -19.74 11.13
N GLN A 81 -4.45 -19.24 10.94
CA GLN A 81 -5.65 -20.03 10.66
C GLN A 81 -5.74 -20.41 9.17
N LEU A 82 -5.30 -19.53 8.27
CA LEU A 82 -5.30 -19.74 6.81
C LEU A 82 -4.13 -20.59 6.31
N ARG A 83 -3.30 -21.16 7.19
CA ARG A 83 -2.15 -21.95 6.77
C ARG A 83 -2.60 -23.15 5.95
N GLY A 84 -2.03 -23.30 4.76
CA GLY A 84 -2.32 -24.37 3.80
C GLY A 84 -3.72 -24.31 3.18
N ALA A 85 -4.50 -23.26 3.44
CA ALA A 85 -5.89 -23.12 2.99
C ALA A 85 -6.02 -23.09 1.46
N GLY A 86 -4.99 -22.65 0.74
CA GLY A 86 -4.98 -22.56 -0.72
C GLY A 86 -4.55 -23.85 -1.41
N ARG A 87 -4.12 -24.88 -0.67
CA ARG A 87 -3.64 -26.14 -1.25
C ARG A 87 -4.72 -26.80 -2.11
N GLY A 88 -4.35 -27.25 -3.29
CA GLY A 88 -5.27 -27.85 -4.27
C GLY A 88 -6.00 -26.85 -5.16
N SER A 89 -5.91 -25.55 -4.88
CA SER A 89 -6.42 -24.50 -5.76
C SER A 89 -5.34 -24.00 -6.72
N TRP A 90 -5.03 -24.79 -7.75
CA TRP A 90 -3.93 -24.49 -8.68
C TRP A 90 -4.09 -23.13 -9.38
N TYR A 91 -5.31 -22.77 -9.75
CA TYR A 91 -5.60 -21.54 -10.49
C TYR A 91 -5.38 -20.31 -9.62
N LEU A 92 -5.93 -20.33 -8.39
CA LEU A 92 -5.74 -19.26 -7.41
C LEU A 92 -4.27 -19.13 -7.02
N MET A 93 -3.58 -20.26 -6.84
CA MET A 93 -2.15 -20.31 -6.56
C MET A 93 -1.34 -19.64 -7.68
N LEU A 94 -1.62 -19.96 -8.95
CA LEU A 94 -0.90 -19.40 -10.10
C LEU A 94 -1.12 -17.89 -10.22
N CYS A 95 -2.37 -17.43 -10.13
CA CYS A 95 -2.69 -16.00 -10.22
C CYS A 95 -2.05 -15.23 -9.07
N PHE A 96 -2.17 -15.73 -7.83
CA PHE A 96 -1.55 -15.12 -6.66
C PHE A 96 -0.02 -15.10 -6.78
N PHE A 97 0.58 -16.19 -7.29
CA PHE A 97 2.01 -16.26 -7.53
C PHE A 97 2.46 -15.18 -8.51
N ILE A 98 1.85 -15.10 -9.69
CA ILE A 98 2.13 -14.08 -10.72
C ILE A 98 2.01 -12.67 -10.14
N GLY A 99 0.92 -12.39 -9.40
CA GLY A 99 0.75 -11.11 -8.71
C GLY A 99 1.89 -10.84 -7.72
N GLY A 100 2.29 -11.83 -6.93
CA GLY A 100 3.36 -11.68 -5.95
C GLY A 100 4.75 -11.47 -6.54
N ILE A 101 5.12 -12.22 -7.58
CA ILE A 101 6.41 -12.05 -8.26
C ILE A 101 6.46 -10.79 -9.14
N SER A 102 5.32 -10.38 -9.70
CA SER A 102 5.20 -9.06 -10.35
C SER A 102 5.42 -7.96 -9.31
N LEU A 103 4.73 -8.00 -8.16
CA LEU A 103 4.92 -7.03 -7.08
C LEU A 103 6.38 -6.99 -6.60
N ALA A 104 7.06 -8.13 -6.54
CA ALA A 104 8.47 -8.23 -6.16
C ALA A 104 9.43 -7.61 -7.18
N GLY A 105 9.00 -7.42 -8.43
CA GLY A 105 9.84 -6.86 -9.49
C GLY A 105 10.74 -7.89 -10.15
N VAL A 106 10.24 -9.13 -10.32
CA VAL A 106 10.95 -10.17 -11.08
C VAL A 106 11.01 -9.79 -12.57
N PRO A 107 12.18 -9.87 -13.24
CA PRO A 107 12.31 -9.51 -14.64
C PRO A 107 11.31 -10.22 -15.55
N GLY A 108 10.81 -9.49 -16.55
CA GLY A 108 9.78 -9.97 -17.48
C GLY A 108 8.35 -9.81 -16.98
N LEU A 109 8.13 -9.20 -15.80
CA LEU A 109 6.80 -8.85 -15.29
C LEU A 109 6.63 -7.33 -15.17
N ALA A 110 5.37 -6.88 -15.21
CA ALA A 110 5.03 -5.46 -15.18
C ALA A 110 5.67 -4.70 -13.99
N GLY A 111 5.69 -5.31 -12.80
CA GLY A 111 6.29 -4.68 -11.63
C GLY A 111 7.81 -4.48 -11.73
N TYR A 112 8.53 -5.29 -12.51
CA TYR A 112 9.96 -5.04 -12.82
C TYR A 112 10.10 -3.75 -13.62
N ILE A 113 9.37 -3.66 -14.74
CA ILE A 113 9.43 -2.52 -15.66
C ILE A 113 9.25 -1.18 -14.95
N SER A 114 8.20 -1.08 -14.13
CA SER A 114 7.94 0.16 -13.39
C SER A 114 8.98 0.46 -12.31
N LYS A 115 9.50 -0.56 -11.61
CA LYS A 115 10.49 -0.36 -10.54
C LYS A 115 11.87 -0.02 -11.09
N THR A 116 12.26 -0.58 -12.22
CA THR A 116 13.55 -0.25 -12.84
C THR A 116 13.59 1.19 -13.32
N LEU A 117 12.50 1.72 -13.90
CA LEU A 117 12.43 3.15 -14.26
C LEU A 117 12.63 4.06 -13.04
N ILE A 118 11.98 3.74 -11.91
CA ILE A 118 12.15 4.53 -10.69
C ILE A 118 13.58 4.38 -10.14
N HIS A 119 14.16 3.19 -10.19
CA HIS A 119 15.53 2.96 -9.72
C HIS A 119 16.54 3.71 -10.59
N GLU A 120 16.40 3.65 -11.91
CA GLU A 120 17.22 4.36 -12.88
C GLU A 120 17.14 5.87 -12.67
N ALA A 121 15.93 6.42 -12.46
CA ALA A 121 15.74 7.82 -12.11
C ALA A 121 16.48 8.22 -10.81
N ILE A 122 16.52 7.34 -9.79
CA ILE A 122 17.30 7.59 -8.55
C ILE A 122 18.80 7.62 -8.87
N VAL A 123 19.30 6.67 -9.67
CA VAL A 123 20.72 6.52 -9.99
C VAL A 123 21.21 7.68 -10.86
N GLU A 124 20.47 8.08 -11.87
CA GLU A 124 20.82 9.22 -12.74
C GLU A 124 20.91 10.53 -11.94
N ASN A 125 19.94 10.79 -11.05
CA ASN A 125 19.96 11.97 -10.20
C ASN A 125 21.04 11.92 -9.12
N MET A 126 21.54 10.73 -8.74
CA MET A 126 22.60 10.58 -7.73
C MET A 126 23.94 11.17 -8.19
N HIS A 127 24.20 11.22 -9.49
CA HIS A 127 25.40 11.87 -10.04
C HIS A 127 25.39 13.40 -9.87
N VAL A 128 24.22 14.00 -9.66
CA VAL A 128 24.05 15.45 -9.74
C VAL A 128 23.89 16.11 -8.36
N TRP A 129 23.27 15.46 -7.39
CA TRP A 129 22.80 16.10 -6.13
C TRP A 129 23.64 15.82 -4.86
N GLN A 130 24.92 15.48 -4.99
CA GLN A 130 25.81 15.04 -3.88
C GLN A 130 25.40 13.69 -3.25
N HIS A 131 26.35 12.76 -3.22
CA HIS A 131 26.12 11.31 -3.15
C HIS A 131 25.43 10.75 -1.88
N SER A 132 25.38 11.45 -0.74
CA SER A 132 25.05 10.77 0.54
C SER A 132 23.55 10.47 0.71
N LEU A 133 22.66 11.42 0.40
CA LEU A 133 21.22 11.27 0.62
C LEU A 133 20.58 10.36 -0.44
N LEU A 134 20.89 10.55 -1.72
CA LEU A 134 20.36 9.70 -2.79
C LEU A 134 20.91 8.27 -2.71
N SER A 135 22.16 8.07 -2.28
CA SER A 135 22.67 6.71 -2.01
C SER A 135 21.91 6.03 -0.86
N LEU A 136 21.51 6.79 0.17
CA LEU A 136 20.64 6.25 1.21
C LEU A 136 19.26 5.88 0.64
N VAL A 137 18.66 6.76 -0.18
CA VAL A 137 17.37 6.49 -0.83
C VAL A 137 17.44 5.23 -1.70
N GLU A 138 18.49 5.06 -2.50
CA GLU A 138 18.73 3.87 -3.31
C GLU A 138 18.84 2.60 -2.46
N LYS A 139 19.64 2.63 -1.39
CA LYS A 139 19.77 1.48 -0.46
C LYS A 139 18.43 1.13 0.18
N LEU A 140 17.66 2.13 0.60
CA LEU A 140 16.32 1.95 1.16
C LEU A 140 15.34 1.41 0.11
N PHE A 141 15.48 1.82 -1.16
CA PHE A 141 14.71 1.33 -2.30
C PHE A 141 14.97 -0.16 -2.54
N LEU A 142 16.24 -0.55 -2.67
CA LEU A 142 16.64 -1.95 -2.89
C LEU A 142 16.22 -2.84 -1.72
N LEU A 143 16.41 -2.36 -0.49
CA LEU A 143 15.97 -3.05 0.72
C LEU A 143 14.45 -3.22 0.76
N SER A 144 13.68 -2.17 0.48
CA SER A 144 12.21 -2.22 0.45
C SER A 144 11.68 -3.15 -0.64
N GLY A 145 12.36 -3.19 -1.79
CA GLY A 145 12.06 -4.14 -2.86
C GLY A 145 12.33 -5.58 -2.43
N GLY A 146 13.41 -5.83 -1.69
CA GLY A 146 13.72 -7.15 -1.15
C GLY A 146 12.72 -7.58 -0.09
N LEU A 147 12.36 -6.68 0.82
CA LEU A 147 11.28 -6.92 1.77
C LEU A 147 9.96 -7.26 1.08
N THR A 148 9.71 -6.69 -0.12
CA THR A 148 8.54 -7.05 -0.94
C THR A 148 8.53 -8.51 -1.33
N LEU A 149 9.65 -9.04 -1.83
CA LEU A 149 9.76 -10.47 -2.10
C LEU A 149 9.60 -11.29 -0.81
N ALA A 150 10.19 -10.83 0.31
CA ALA A 150 10.15 -11.56 1.57
C ALA A 150 8.73 -11.72 2.12
N TYR A 151 7.94 -10.64 2.20
CA TYR A 151 6.56 -10.74 2.69
C TYR A 151 5.63 -11.43 1.69
N MET A 152 5.86 -11.30 0.37
CA MET A 152 5.06 -12.06 -0.61
C MET A 152 5.36 -13.55 -0.57
N SER A 153 6.63 -13.93 -0.37
CA SER A 153 7.04 -15.32 -0.15
C SER A 153 6.44 -15.88 1.13
N LYS A 154 6.41 -15.10 2.22
CA LYS A 154 5.70 -15.42 3.46
C LYS A 154 4.23 -15.77 3.19
N LEU A 155 3.50 -14.90 2.50
CA LEU A 155 2.09 -15.15 2.17
C LEU A 155 1.93 -16.40 1.30
N PHE A 156 2.70 -16.51 0.23
CA PHE A 156 2.59 -17.63 -0.71
C PHE A 156 2.86 -18.98 -0.04
N VAL A 157 3.96 -19.07 0.72
CA VAL A 157 4.33 -20.30 1.43
C VAL A 157 3.29 -20.65 2.50
N THR A 158 2.78 -19.67 3.23
CA THR A 158 1.75 -19.90 4.25
C THR A 158 0.46 -20.41 3.65
N LEU A 159 -0.04 -19.78 2.59
CA LEU A 159 -1.34 -20.11 2.01
C LEU A 159 -1.31 -21.40 1.18
N PHE A 160 -0.26 -21.61 0.37
CA PHE A 160 -0.25 -22.65 -0.67
C PHE A 160 0.74 -23.79 -0.43
N VAL A 161 1.79 -23.61 0.38
CA VAL A 161 2.88 -24.60 0.52
C VAL A 161 2.86 -25.34 1.85
N GLN A 162 2.57 -24.65 2.95
CA GLN A 162 2.54 -25.25 4.29
C GLN A 162 1.39 -26.26 4.45
N LYS A 163 1.50 -27.18 5.41
CA LYS A 163 0.44 -28.16 5.68
C LYS A 163 -0.76 -27.48 6.36
N PRO A 164 -2.00 -27.83 5.98
CA PRO A 164 -3.18 -27.24 6.55
C PRO A 164 -3.24 -27.46 8.07
N VAL A 165 -3.74 -26.48 8.80
CA VAL A 165 -4.11 -26.69 10.20
C VAL A 165 -5.31 -27.63 10.21
N VAL A 166 -5.19 -28.78 10.86
CA VAL A 166 -6.35 -29.62 11.17
C VAL A 166 -7.13 -28.87 12.25
N SER A 167 -8.04 -28.00 11.84
CA SER A 167 -8.98 -27.34 12.74
C SER A 167 -10.30 -28.10 12.69
N GLU A 168 -10.85 -28.46 13.86
CA GLU A 168 -12.20 -29.02 14.00
C GLU A 168 -13.28 -28.15 13.35
N HIS A 169 -12.99 -26.86 13.11
CA HIS A 169 -13.91 -25.91 12.47
C HIS A 169 -13.86 -25.91 10.93
N HIS A 170 -13.01 -26.72 10.30
CA HIS A 170 -12.93 -26.82 8.83
C HIS A 170 -13.87 -27.90 8.29
N HIS A 171 -15.19 -27.70 8.45
CA HIS A 171 -16.18 -28.54 7.76
C HIS A 171 -16.19 -28.33 6.22
N HIS A 172 -15.46 -27.34 5.70
CA HIS A 172 -15.22 -27.18 4.27
C HIS A 172 -14.09 -28.09 3.79
N SER A 173 -14.43 -29.35 3.53
CA SER A 173 -13.55 -30.37 2.95
C SER A 173 -13.13 -30.09 1.50
N GLY A 174 -13.64 -29.03 0.87
CA GLY A 174 -13.34 -28.65 -0.51
C GLY A 174 -12.16 -27.69 -0.63
N SER A 175 -11.34 -27.86 -1.67
CA SER A 175 -10.34 -26.86 -2.08
C SER A 175 -11.00 -25.50 -2.32
N VAL A 176 -10.42 -24.41 -1.81
CA VAL A 176 -10.88 -23.04 -2.09
C VAL A 176 -10.93 -22.80 -3.59
N LYS A 177 -12.07 -22.35 -4.12
CA LYS A 177 -12.20 -22.03 -5.54
C LYS A 177 -12.85 -20.65 -5.69
N PRO A 178 -12.29 -19.76 -6.53
CA PRO A 178 -13.02 -18.57 -6.93
C PRO A 178 -14.27 -18.98 -7.74
N ASP A 179 -15.34 -18.20 -7.63
CA ASP A 179 -16.42 -18.25 -8.61
C ASP A 179 -15.90 -17.81 -9.99
N TRP A 180 -16.63 -18.16 -11.06
CA TRP A 180 -16.16 -17.94 -12.43
C TRP A 180 -15.77 -16.50 -12.74
N LEU A 181 -16.59 -15.51 -12.31
CA LEU A 181 -16.32 -14.09 -12.56
C LEU A 181 -15.09 -13.61 -11.79
N THR A 182 -14.97 -14.01 -10.52
CA THR A 182 -13.78 -13.75 -9.72
C THR A 182 -12.53 -14.40 -10.32
N GLY A 183 -12.64 -15.63 -10.81
CA GLY A 183 -11.56 -16.33 -11.48
C GLY A 183 -11.12 -15.61 -12.76
N LEU A 184 -12.07 -15.23 -13.61
CA LEU A 184 -11.80 -14.48 -14.83
C LEU A 184 -11.10 -13.15 -14.55
N SER A 185 -11.56 -12.39 -13.55
CA SER A 185 -10.98 -11.08 -13.23
C SER A 185 -9.52 -11.17 -12.76
N ILE A 186 -9.20 -12.09 -11.84
CA ILE A 186 -7.82 -12.31 -11.41
C ILE A 186 -6.96 -12.91 -12.52
N GLY A 187 -7.53 -13.75 -13.38
CA GLY A 187 -6.83 -14.36 -14.51
C GLY A 187 -6.43 -13.36 -15.57
N VAL A 188 -7.37 -12.50 -16.00
CA VAL A 188 -7.11 -11.45 -16.99
C VAL A 188 -6.08 -10.46 -16.45
N ALA A 189 -6.20 -10.04 -15.18
CA ALA A 189 -5.22 -9.14 -14.60
C ALA A 189 -3.84 -9.80 -14.43
N ALA A 190 -3.76 -11.06 -14.01
CA ALA A 190 -2.50 -11.79 -13.94
C ALA A 190 -1.85 -11.95 -15.32
N LEU A 191 -2.65 -12.24 -16.36
CA LEU A 191 -2.18 -12.27 -17.74
C LEU A 191 -1.66 -10.90 -18.19
N GLY A 192 -2.37 -9.81 -17.87
CA GLY A 192 -1.92 -8.45 -18.14
C GLY A 192 -0.55 -8.14 -17.51
N LEU A 193 -0.32 -8.56 -16.26
CA LEU A 193 0.98 -8.38 -15.59
C LEU A 193 2.13 -9.10 -16.31
N VAL A 194 1.86 -10.25 -16.92
CA VAL A 194 2.84 -10.98 -17.73
C VAL A 194 3.04 -10.29 -19.08
N LEU A 195 1.97 -9.99 -19.81
CA LEU A 195 2.04 -9.39 -21.14
C LEU A 195 2.72 -8.02 -21.13
N PHE A 196 2.36 -7.17 -20.17
CA PHE A 196 2.96 -5.84 -20.06
C PHE A 196 4.43 -5.90 -19.67
N GLY A 197 4.83 -6.89 -18.88
CA GLY A 197 6.23 -7.11 -18.51
C GLY A 197 7.09 -7.73 -19.60
N ALA A 198 6.52 -8.66 -20.37
CA ALA A 198 7.23 -9.39 -21.42
C ALA A 198 7.34 -8.58 -22.72
N LEU A 199 6.36 -7.71 -22.98
CA LEU A 199 6.28 -6.89 -24.19
C LEU A 199 6.17 -5.39 -23.84
N PRO A 200 7.11 -4.82 -23.07
CA PRO A 200 6.99 -3.43 -22.59
C PRO A 200 6.94 -2.42 -23.74
N ASN A 201 7.67 -2.66 -24.82
CA ASN A 201 7.67 -1.78 -25.99
C ASN A 201 6.29 -1.65 -26.66
N LEU A 202 5.49 -2.72 -26.64
CA LEU A 202 4.16 -2.71 -27.26
C LEU A 202 3.14 -1.94 -26.40
N PHE A 203 3.24 -2.08 -25.08
CA PHE A 203 2.21 -1.58 -24.17
C PHE A 203 2.55 -0.25 -23.49
N TYR A 204 3.84 0.03 -23.26
CA TYR A 204 4.27 1.19 -22.49
C TYR A 204 4.88 2.32 -23.31
N ASN A 205 5.37 2.07 -24.54
CA ASN A 205 5.97 3.15 -25.34
C ASN A 205 4.98 4.29 -25.59
N GLU A 206 3.74 3.97 -25.95
CA GLU A 206 2.68 4.98 -26.12
C GLU A 206 2.42 5.76 -24.84
N ILE A 207 2.31 5.06 -23.69
CA ILE A 207 2.10 5.71 -22.39
C ILE A 207 3.27 6.64 -22.06
N LEU A 208 4.50 6.21 -22.34
CA LEU A 208 5.71 7.01 -22.12
C LEU A 208 5.79 8.21 -23.06
N HIS A 209 5.40 8.08 -24.33
CA HIS A 209 5.31 9.20 -25.26
C HIS A 209 4.30 10.24 -24.77
N TYR A 210 3.09 9.82 -24.38
CA TYR A 210 2.11 10.74 -23.79
C TYR A 210 2.61 11.38 -22.50
N THR A 211 3.37 10.63 -21.68
CA THR A 211 3.97 11.16 -20.45
C THR A 211 5.04 12.22 -20.78
N ALA A 212 5.92 11.93 -21.75
CA ALA A 212 6.96 12.85 -22.18
C ALA A 212 6.36 14.13 -22.78
N ASP A 213 5.35 14.01 -23.65
CA ASP A 213 4.62 15.14 -24.24
C ASP A 213 3.95 15.99 -23.15
N PHE A 214 3.30 15.35 -22.18
CA PHE A 214 2.61 16.02 -21.08
C PHE A 214 3.55 16.81 -20.18
N PHE A 215 4.73 16.28 -19.88
CA PHE A 215 5.74 16.98 -19.07
C PHE A 215 6.70 17.85 -19.91
N HIS A 216 6.48 17.95 -21.22
CA HIS A 216 7.34 18.65 -22.17
C HIS A 216 8.82 18.20 -22.11
N ILE A 217 9.04 16.90 -21.98
CA ILE A 217 10.37 16.27 -21.89
C ILE A 217 10.67 15.52 -23.20
N HIS A 218 11.94 15.43 -23.56
CA HIS A 218 12.35 14.66 -24.73
C HIS A 218 12.21 13.14 -24.46
N PRO A 219 11.59 12.38 -25.37
CA PRO A 219 11.49 10.93 -25.23
C PRO A 219 12.90 10.30 -25.22
N HIS A 220 13.25 9.62 -24.13
CA HIS A 220 14.46 8.81 -24.06
C HIS A 220 14.18 7.36 -24.45
N GLU A 221 15.08 6.76 -25.25
CA GLU A 221 15.03 5.32 -25.50
C GLU A 221 15.36 4.56 -24.21
N ILE A 222 14.41 3.73 -23.75
CA ILE A 222 14.55 2.98 -22.50
C ILE A 222 15.06 1.57 -22.81
N HIS A 223 16.23 1.24 -22.25
CA HIS A 223 16.75 -0.12 -22.27
C HIS A 223 16.25 -0.91 -21.06
N TRP A 224 15.03 -1.45 -21.19
CA TRP A 224 14.31 -2.16 -20.12
C TRP A 224 15.12 -3.25 -19.40
N PHE A 225 15.98 -3.96 -20.14
CA PHE A 225 16.77 -5.09 -19.65
C PHE A 225 18.28 -4.81 -19.67
N SER A 226 18.67 -3.55 -19.42
CA SER A 226 20.08 -3.19 -19.26
C SER A 226 20.72 -3.98 -18.11
N THR A 227 22.04 -4.16 -18.17
CA THR A 227 22.80 -4.89 -17.13
C THR A 227 22.64 -4.24 -15.76
N VAL A 228 22.59 -2.90 -15.70
CA VAL A 228 22.37 -2.12 -14.48
C VAL A 228 20.99 -2.40 -13.89
N ASN A 229 19.94 -2.36 -14.72
CA ASN A 229 18.55 -2.61 -14.29
C ASN A 229 18.35 -4.05 -13.81
N LEU A 230 18.97 -5.02 -14.49
CA LEU A 230 18.97 -6.42 -14.07
C LEU A 230 19.72 -6.62 -12.75
N LEU A 231 20.91 -6.01 -12.58
CA LEU A 231 21.67 -6.10 -11.34
C LEU A 231 20.93 -5.47 -10.15
N GLY A 232 20.28 -4.31 -10.34
CA GLY A 232 19.46 -3.67 -9.32
C GLY A 232 18.30 -4.57 -8.86
N SER A 233 17.53 -5.10 -9.81
CA SER A 233 16.45 -6.06 -9.51
C SER A 233 16.97 -7.33 -8.82
N MET A 234 18.03 -7.94 -9.34
CA MET A 234 18.62 -9.15 -8.75
C MET A 234 19.13 -8.91 -7.33
N THR A 235 19.74 -7.75 -7.07
CA THR A 235 20.19 -7.38 -5.72
C THR A 235 19.00 -7.31 -4.76
N SER A 236 17.92 -6.66 -5.18
CA SER A 236 16.69 -6.57 -4.39
C SER A 236 16.08 -7.96 -4.13
N LEU A 237 15.99 -8.81 -5.16
CA LEU A 237 15.49 -10.18 -5.03
C LEU A 237 16.37 -11.04 -4.11
N MET A 238 17.70 -10.91 -4.18
CA MET A 238 18.62 -11.60 -3.29
C MET A 238 18.46 -11.17 -1.83
N ILE A 239 18.35 -9.86 -1.57
CA ILE A 239 18.04 -9.34 -0.22
C ILE A 239 16.73 -9.97 0.29
N GLY A 240 15.70 -9.99 -0.54
CA GLY A 240 14.40 -10.56 -0.17
C GLY A 240 14.45 -12.06 0.12
N LEU A 241 15.18 -12.82 -0.69
CA LEU A 241 15.37 -14.26 -0.47
C LEU A 241 16.12 -14.52 0.84
N LEU A 242 17.17 -13.75 1.13
CA LEU A 242 17.92 -13.86 2.38
C LEU A 242 17.04 -13.49 3.58
N VAL A 243 16.30 -12.39 3.52
CA VAL A 243 15.36 -12.00 4.60
C VAL A 243 14.30 -13.08 4.80
N PHE A 244 13.75 -13.66 3.72
CA PHE A 244 12.78 -14.73 3.85
C PHE A 244 13.37 -15.97 4.53
N ILE A 245 14.55 -16.43 4.11
CA ILE A 245 15.21 -17.61 4.69
C ILE A 245 15.61 -17.36 6.13
N PHE A 246 16.30 -16.25 6.42
CA PHE A 246 16.89 -16.02 7.73
C PHE A 246 15.92 -15.39 8.73
N VAL A 247 15.09 -14.42 8.32
CA VAL A 247 14.19 -13.73 9.25
C VAL A 247 12.84 -14.44 9.34
N VAL A 248 12.20 -14.71 8.21
CA VAL A 248 10.83 -15.27 8.23
C VAL A 248 10.86 -16.73 8.69
N ARG A 249 11.72 -17.56 8.09
CA ARG A 249 11.74 -19.00 8.38
C ARG A 249 12.38 -19.34 9.72
N LEU A 250 13.42 -18.62 10.15
CA LEU A 250 14.11 -18.93 11.42
C LEU A 250 13.58 -18.14 12.62
N PHE A 251 13.24 -16.86 12.47
CA PHE A 251 12.86 -16.01 13.60
C PHE A 251 11.35 -15.83 13.78
N LEU A 252 10.58 -15.66 12.69
CA LEU A 252 9.14 -15.38 12.81
C LEU A 252 8.29 -16.64 13.03
N THR A 253 8.79 -17.80 12.59
CA THR A 253 8.09 -19.08 12.74
C THR A 253 8.37 -19.66 14.12
N SER A 254 7.37 -19.61 15.02
CA SER A 254 7.47 -20.21 16.36
C SER A 254 6.71 -21.54 16.42
N ARG A 255 7.04 -22.41 17.38
CA ARG A 255 6.19 -23.57 17.73
C ARG A 255 5.50 -23.27 19.04
N ASP A 256 4.18 -23.41 19.05
CA ASP A 256 3.36 -23.32 20.26
C ASP A 256 3.67 -24.50 21.21
N GLY A 257 3.29 -24.38 22.49
CA GLY A 257 3.50 -25.40 23.52
C GLY A 257 2.88 -26.77 23.19
N GLU A 258 1.89 -26.79 22.29
CA GLU A 258 1.25 -28.00 21.76
C GLU A 258 1.87 -28.49 20.43
N GLY A 259 3.03 -27.96 20.03
CA GLY A 259 3.73 -28.35 18.80
C GLY A 259 3.14 -27.77 17.51
N ARG A 260 2.08 -26.95 17.58
CA ARG A 260 1.49 -26.25 16.43
C ARG A 260 2.43 -25.14 15.97
N VAL A 261 2.83 -25.14 14.69
CA VAL A 261 3.63 -24.05 14.11
C VAL A 261 2.78 -22.77 14.06
N ARG A 262 3.28 -21.63 14.52
CA ARG A 262 2.71 -20.29 14.29
C ARG A 262 3.62 -19.56 13.30
N VAL A 263 3.03 -18.97 12.27
CA VAL A 263 3.76 -18.31 11.17
C VAL A 263 4.36 -16.98 11.65
N ILE A 264 3.66 -16.28 12.54
CA ILE A 264 4.14 -15.07 13.20
C ILE A 264 3.71 -15.10 14.66
N GLN A 265 4.59 -14.65 15.56
CA GLN A 265 4.24 -14.39 16.94
C GLN A 265 3.37 -13.13 17.00
N SER A 266 2.16 -13.22 17.56
CA SER A 266 1.26 -12.06 17.72
C SER A 266 1.89 -10.88 18.47
N SER A 267 2.94 -11.11 19.24
CA SER A 267 3.75 -10.07 19.91
C SER A 267 4.53 -9.16 18.96
N LEU A 268 4.82 -9.60 17.73
CA LEU A 268 5.54 -8.82 16.72
C LEU A 268 4.59 -8.05 15.79
N ASP A 269 3.28 -8.21 15.98
CA ASP A 269 2.29 -7.45 15.24
C ASP A 269 2.30 -5.98 15.66
N LEU A 270 2.89 -5.15 14.80
CA LEU A 270 3.06 -3.72 15.03
C LEU A 270 1.75 -2.93 14.99
N GLU A 271 0.63 -3.50 14.54
CA GLU A 271 -0.66 -2.81 14.60
C GLU A 271 -1.03 -2.49 16.07
N SER A 272 -1.05 -3.52 16.92
CA SER A 272 -1.41 -3.37 18.33
C SER A 272 -0.37 -2.57 19.12
N ARG A 273 0.91 -2.68 18.75
CA ARG A 273 2.02 -2.09 19.51
C ARG A 273 2.43 -0.69 19.09
N LEU A 274 2.29 -0.34 17.82
CA LEU A 274 2.80 0.91 17.27
C LEU A 274 1.68 1.71 16.59
N TYR A 275 0.92 1.08 15.69
CA TYR A 275 0.02 1.82 14.82
C TYR A 275 -1.25 2.32 15.55
N GLN A 276 -1.93 1.45 16.30
CA GLN A 276 -3.07 1.84 17.13
C GLN A 276 -2.75 2.95 18.14
N PRO A 277 -1.65 2.87 18.93
CA PRO A 277 -1.33 3.95 19.86
C PRO A 277 -0.95 5.25 19.14
N VAL A 278 -0.21 5.18 18.02
CA VAL A 278 0.13 6.39 17.25
C VAL A 278 -1.11 7.06 16.66
N ILE A 279 -2.04 6.30 16.07
CA ILE A 279 -3.30 6.87 15.55
C ILE A 279 -4.10 7.52 16.68
N GLN A 280 -4.20 6.87 17.85
CA GLN A 280 -4.89 7.46 18.99
C GLN A 280 -4.25 8.79 19.42
N ILE A 281 -2.91 8.86 19.44
CA ILE A 281 -2.18 10.09 19.72
C ILE A 281 -2.44 11.16 18.65
N VAL A 282 -2.39 10.80 17.37
CA VAL A 282 -2.65 11.75 16.26
C VAL A 282 -4.09 12.25 16.29
N CYS A 283 -5.08 11.39 16.49
CA CYS A 283 -6.48 11.78 16.65
C CYS A 283 -6.66 12.69 17.88
N PHE A 284 -5.96 12.41 18.98
CA PHE A 284 -5.95 13.26 20.16
C PHE A 284 -5.35 14.65 19.87
N ILE A 285 -4.20 14.71 19.21
CA ILE A 285 -3.56 15.97 18.81
C ILE A 285 -4.45 16.73 17.82
N GLY A 286 -5.04 16.06 16.83
CA GLY A 286 -5.97 16.66 15.89
C GLY A 286 -7.20 17.24 16.58
N ALA A 287 -7.78 16.51 17.54
CA ALA A 287 -8.88 17.00 18.37
C ALA A 287 -8.45 18.18 19.26
N LEU A 288 -7.23 18.18 19.79
CA LEU A 288 -6.67 19.29 20.56
C LEU A 288 -6.52 20.55 19.69
N PHE A 289 -5.94 20.43 18.50
CA PHE A 289 -5.83 21.54 17.55
C PHE A 289 -7.20 22.06 17.13
N ALA A 290 -8.14 21.18 16.82
CA ALA A 290 -9.50 21.57 16.47
C ALA A 290 -10.19 22.34 17.62
N ARG A 291 -9.98 21.93 18.88
CA ARG A 291 -10.49 22.65 20.05
C ARG A 291 -9.84 24.01 20.25
N ILE A 292 -8.52 24.12 20.05
CA ILE A 292 -7.79 25.39 20.15
C ILE A 292 -8.24 26.37 19.06
N LEU A 293 -8.39 25.89 17.82
CA LEU A 293 -8.94 26.68 16.71
C LEU A 293 -10.37 27.12 17.00
N HIS A 294 -11.21 26.23 17.51
CA HIS A 294 -12.58 26.59 17.91
C HIS A 294 -12.58 27.66 19.01
N SER A 295 -11.77 27.51 20.07
CA SER A 295 -11.72 28.49 21.17
C SER A 295 -11.15 29.84 20.74
N THR A 296 -10.14 29.86 19.87
CA THR A 296 -9.57 31.11 19.34
C THR A 296 -10.52 31.78 18.35
N SER A 297 -11.25 31.01 17.53
CA SER A 297 -12.29 31.57 16.65
C SER A 297 -13.43 32.21 17.43
N GLY A 298 -13.85 31.59 18.55
CA GLY A 298 -14.84 32.16 19.47
C GLY A 298 -14.35 33.47 20.08
N TRP A 299 -13.13 33.47 20.66
CA TRP A 299 -12.54 34.67 21.25
C TRP A 299 -12.35 35.81 20.24
N LEU A 300 -11.92 35.49 19.01
CA LEU A 300 -11.75 36.47 17.94
C LEU A 300 -13.09 37.07 17.52
N LEU A 301 -14.16 36.26 17.47
CA LEU A 301 -15.53 36.74 17.21
C LEU A 301 -16.02 37.67 18.31
N THR A 302 -15.84 37.30 19.58
CA THR A 302 -16.21 38.14 20.73
C THR A 302 -15.41 39.44 20.73
N LEU A 303 -14.13 39.38 20.39
CA LEU A 303 -13.28 40.56 20.35
C LEU A 303 -13.60 41.47 19.16
N LEU A 304 -13.95 40.90 18.00
CA LEU A 304 -14.46 41.66 16.84
C LEU A 304 -15.82 42.29 17.16
N GLU A 305 -16.70 41.59 17.88
CA GLU A 305 -17.95 42.15 18.39
C GLU A 305 -17.69 43.30 19.36
N GLU A 306 -16.80 43.15 20.36
CA GLU A 306 -16.48 44.22 21.31
C GLU A 306 -15.77 45.42 20.66
N THR A 307 -14.92 45.18 19.65
CA THR A 307 -14.09 46.22 19.04
C THR A 307 -14.80 46.98 17.92
N PHE A 308 -15.58 46.30 17.06
CA PHE A 308 -16.28 46.94 15.93
C PHE A 308 -17.75 47.24 16.22
N PHE A 309 -18.42 46.43 17.05
CA PHE A 309 -19.83 46.61 17.38
C PHE A 309 -19.96 47.20 18.79
N HIS A 310 -19.62 48.48 18.91
CA HIS A 310 -19.82 49.21 20.16
C HIS A 310 -21.33 49.45 20.40
N ASN A 311 -21.95 48.43 21.00
CA ASN A 311 -23.17 48.43 21.79
C ASN A 311 -24.52 48.48 21.03
N ARG A 312 -25.25 47.36 21.01
CA ARG A 312 -26.61 47.19 21.61
C ARG A 312 -26.90 45.70 21.82
N ASN A 313 -27.14 45.31 23.08
CA ASN A 313 -27.66 44.01 23.55
C ASN A 313 -28.26 43.09 22.48
N PRO A 314 -27.81 41.83 22.45
CA PRO A 314 -28.72 40.71 22.43
C PRO A 314 -28.59 39.98 23.77
N ARG A 315 -29.62 40.06 24.61
CA ARG A 315 -29.83 38.98 25.59
C ARG A 315 -30.04 37.72 24.76
N ILE A 316 -29.02 36.89 24.66
CA ILE A 316 -29.18 35.51 24.21
C ILE A 316 -29.92 34.82 25.36
N VAL A 317 -31.25 34.77 25.25
CA VAL A 317 -32.05 33.85 26.05
C VAL A 317 -31.73 32.47 25.44
N GLU A 318 -30.99 31.64 26.17
CA GLU A 318 -30.94 30.21 25.86
C GLU A 318 -32.38 29.73 25.75
N GLY A 319 -32.75 29.20 24.59
CA GLY A 319 -33.99 28.45 24.48
C GLY A 319 -33.88 27.27 25.43
N THR A 320 -34.60 27.33 26.54
CA THR A 320 -34.82 26.15 27.39
C THR A 320 -35.55 25.15 26.53
N ASP A 321 -34.80 24.20 25.98
CA ASP A 321 -35.35 23.05 25.30
C ASP A 321 -36.00 22.17 26.39
N ASP A 322 -37.26 22.46 26.72
CA ASP A 322 -38.12 21.71 27.65
C ASP A 322 -38.40 20.26 27.16
N HIS A 323 -37.70 19.81 26.11
CA HIS A 323 -37.81 18.50 25.49
C HIS A 323 -36.49 17.73 25.41
N PHE A 324 -35.44 18.15 26.12
CA PHE A 324 -34.16 17.43 26.22
C PHE A 324 -34.26 16.01 26.86
N ALA A 325 -35.43 15.62 27.40
CA ALA A 325 -35.65 14.32 28.04
C ALA A 325 -36.71 13.42 27.38
N LEU A 326 -37.24 13.77 26.19
CA LEU A 326 -38.12 12.87 25.45
C LEU A 326 -37.27 11.92 24.58
N TYR A 327 -36.95 10.75 25.14
CA TYR A 327 -36.41 9.60 24.41
C TYR A 327 -37.44 9.13 23.38
N ASN A 328 -37.39 9.71 22.17
CA ASN A 328 -38.10 9.15 21.04
C ASN A 328 -37.32 7.92 20.54
N ARG A 329 -37.92 6.74 20.68
CA ARG A 329 -37.42 5.47 20.14
C ARG A 329 -37.37 5.56 18.62
N GLY A 330 -36.22 5.99 18.09
CA GLY A 330 -35.99 6.09 16.65
C GLY A 330 -34.60 6.60 16.26
N TYR A 331 -33.64 6.62 17.18
CA TYR A 331 -32.28 7.04 16.87
C TYR A 331 -31.53 5.89 16.20
N THR A 332 -31.54 5.85 14.87
CA THR A 332 -30.51 5.15 14.12
C THR A 332 -29.22 5.95 14.32
N ALA A 333 -28.25 5.36 15.03
CA ALA A 333 -26.93 5.97 15.18
C ALA A 333 -26.38 6.35 13.79
N PRO A 334 -25.75 7.52 13.64
CA PRO A 334 -25.05 7.81 12.39
C PRO A 334 -24.02 6.70 12.19
N SER A 335 -24.10 6.08 11.02
CA SER A 335 -23.23 5.00 10.58
C SER A 335 -21.81 5.23 11.09
N LYS A 336 -21.32 4.33 11.94
CA LYS A 336 -19.87 4.17 12.12
C LYS A 336 -19.31 3.85 10.75
N TYR A 337 -18.88 4.87 10.01
CA TYR A 337 -17.92 4.70 8.95
C TYR A 337 -16.73 4.06 9.63
N SER A 338 -16.56 2.75 9.43
CA SER A 338 -15.33 2.08 9.77
C SER A 338 -14.24 2.83 9.01
N GLN A 339 -13.46 3.65 9.74
CA GLN A 339 -12.21 4.21 9.27
C GLN A 339 -11.28 3.02 9.02
N THR A 340 -11.45 2.43 7.85
CA THR A 340 -10.60 1.36 7.38
C THR A 340 -9.39 2.01 6.76
N LEU A 341 -8.24 1.36 6.86
CA LEU A 341 -7.01 1.72 6.17
C LEU A 341 -7.23 1.99 4.67
N ALA A 342 -8.25 1.39 4.06
CA ALA A 342 -8.67 1.65 2.68
C ALA A 342 -9.21 3.08 2.46
N PHE A 343 -9.95 3.63 3.43
CA PHE A 343 -10.45 5.00 3.39
C PHE A 343 -9.32 6.03 3.54
N GLU A 344 -8.37 5.76 4.43
CA GLU A 344 -7.16 6.60 4.58
C GLU A 344 -6.26 6.53 3.33
N LEU A 345 -6.11 5.35 2.72
CA LEU A 345 -5.41 5.22 1.43
C LEU A 345 -6.13 5.97 0.30
N MET A 346 -7.47 5.97 0.29
CA MET A 346 -8.25 6.73 -0.69
C MET A 346 -8.02 8.23 -0.50
N LEU A 347 -8.04 8.73 0.75
CA LEU A 347 -7.73 10.13 1.06
C LEU A 347 -6.29 10.51 0.68
N PHE A 348 -5.32 9.64 0.92
CA PHE A 348 -3.95 9.84 0.44
C PHE A 348 -3.90 9.90 -1.09
N GLY A 349 -4.60 9.01 -1.79
CA GLY A 349 -4.69 9.01 -3.25
C GLY A 349 -5.32 10.28 -3.80
N VAL A 350 -6.39 10.77 -3.18
CA VAL A 350 -7.03 12.06 -3.49
C VAL A 350 -6.07 13.22 -3.24
N GLY A 351 -5.34 13.21 -2.11
CA GLY A 351 -4.31 14.19 -1.81
C GLY A 351 -3.21 14.23 -2.88
N LEU A 352 -2.74 13.05 -3.32
CA LEU A 352 -1.73 12.92 -4.37
C LEU A 352 -2.24 13.47 -5.72
N ILE A 353 -3.50 13.18 -6.08
CA ILE A 353 -4.15 13.76 -7.27
C ILE A 353 -4.22 15.28 -7.17
N ILE A 354 -4.59 15.83 -6.01
CA ILE A 354 -4.64 17.28 -5.79
C ILE A 354 -3.25 17.91 -5.88
N THR A 355 -2.22 17.26 -5.34
CA THR A 355 -0.84 17.73 -5.47
C THR A 355 -0.38 17.71 -6.93
N LEU A 356 -0.71 16.67 -7.69
CA LEU A 356 -0.44 16.60 -9.13
C LEU A 356 -1.15 17.73 -9.89
N LEU A 357 -2.43 17.98 -9.58
CA LEU A 357 -3.20 19.10 -10.17
C LEU A 357 -2.64 20.47 -9.78
N TYR A 358 -2.17 20.64 -8.54
CA TYR A 358 -1.54 21.88 -8.09
C TYR A 358 -0.23 22.15 -8.83
N LEU A 359 0.63 21.14 -8.96
CA LEU A 359 1.86 21.24 -9.74
C LEU A 359 1.59 21.58 -11.22
N LEU A 360 0.48 21.08 -11.77
CA LEU A 360 0.01 21.38 -13.12
C LEU A 360 -0.39 22.87 -13.27
N ILE A 361 -1.04 23.44 -12.27
CA ILE A 361 -1.48 24.84 -12.28
C ILE A 361 -0.32 25.83 -12.06
N VAL A 362 0.70 25.44 -11.29
CA VAL A 362 1.82 26.33 -10.94
C VAL A 362 2.91 26.39 -12.02
N ASN A 363 3.02 25.36 -12.87
CA ASN A 363 4.00 25.30 -13.96
C ASN A 363 3.47 25.80 -15.33
N HIS A 364 2.25 26.34 -15.37
CA HIS A 364 1.69 27.14 -16.47
C HIS A 364 1.49 28.58 -16.00
#